data_AF-A0A844GSS7-F1
#
_entry.id   AF-A0A844GSS7-F1
#
_cell.length_a   1.000
_cell.length_b   1.000
_cell.length_c   1.000
_cell.angle_alpha   90.00
_cell.angle_beta   90.00
_cell.angle_gamma   90.00
#
_symmetry.space_group_name_H-M   'P 1'
#
loop_
_entity.id
_entity.type
_entity.pdbx_description
1 polymer ?
#
loop_
_entity_poly.entity_id
_entity_poly.type
_entity_poly.pdbx_seq_one_letter_code
_entity_poly.pdbx_strand_id
1 'polypeptide(L)'
;MTKLVVLNLGAGNLNDGFPHIIARLRANQGTIEQQFVGSLPPAPELENLNHQWQSLYYALHQRFDVAKRRLRLFEVETQEMTNVSVVTFQELCQEIEIKFNLWLDSSSFSKIDRKLRTKLDPNEEIQIIIETSDRTLHRFPWHLWHFLEDYQQAEIGLSNPEYSPINLEKKPRNKLRILTVLGHSEGINIKADKTLIEQINNAEIEFLVEPK
;
A
#
# COMPACT_ATOMS: atom_id res chain seq x y z
N MET A 1 20.34 -11.52 3.77
CA MET A 1 20.45 -10.47 4.81
C MET A 1 19.72 -9.28 4.25
N THR A 2 18.70 -8.78 4.94
CA THR A 2 17.78 -7.78 4.38
C THR A 2 18.32 -6.36 4.60
N LYS A 3 18.45 -5.54 3.55
CA LYS A 3 18.75 -4.11 3.68
C LYS A 3 17.49 -3.35 4.08
N LEU A 4 17.64 -2.30 4.88
CA LEU A 4 16.52 -1.44 5.27
C LEU A 4 16.76 -0.01 4.77
N VAL A 5 15.82 0.49 3.98
CA VAL A 5 15.72 1.88 3.54
C VAL A 5 14.54 2.52 4.28
N VAL A 6 14.78 3.62 4.98
CA VAL A 6 13.70 4.44 5.54
C VAL A 6 13.66 5.76 4.81
N LEU A 7 12.57 6.01 4.08
CA LEU A 7 12.27 7.28 3.42
C LEU A 7 11.34 8.08 4.33
N ASN A 8 11.89 9.02 5.11
CA ASN A 8 11.09 9.95 5.91
C ASN A 8 10.78 11.18 5.06
N LEU A 9 9.49 11.40 4.75
CA LEU A 9 9.04 12.50 3.92
C LEU A 9 8.95 13.83 4.68
N GLY A 10 9.03 13.80 6.00
CA GLY A 10 8.99 14.98 6.87
C GLY A 10 7.60 15.62 6.91
N ALA A 11 7.60 16.92 7.22
CA ALA A 11 6.40 17.74 7.14
C ALA A 11 6.13 18.13 5.68
N GLY A 12 4.86 18.09 5.29
CA GLY A 12 4.44 18.41 3.93
C GLY A 12 3.09 17.78 3.60
N ASN A 13 2.59 18.09 2.42
CA ASN A 13 1.41 17.48 1.81
C ASN A 13 1.51 17.63 0.29
N LEU A 14 0.57 17.07 -0.46
CA LEU A 14 0.57 17.16 -1.92
C LEU A 14 0.40 18.60 -2.47
N ASN A 15 -0.16 19.54 -1.72
CA ASN A 15 -0.29 20.94 -2.17
C ASN A 15 0.98 21.77 -1.94
N ASP A 16 1.65 21.58 -0.80
CA ASP A 16 2.84 22.34 -0.41
C ASP A 16 4.15 21.63 -0.81
N GLY A 17 4.07 20.35 -1.17
CA GLY A 17 5.21 19.47 -1.40
C GLY A 17 5.85 18.98 -0.10
N PHE A 18 6.98 18.30 -0.25
CA PHE A 18 7.79 17.75 0.84
C PHE A 18 9.20 18.31 0.73
N PRO A 19 9.50 19.46 1.37
CA PRO A 19 10.75 20.19 1.16
C PRO A 19 11.97 19.50 1.77
N HIS A 20 11.79 18.55 2.70
CA HIS A 20 12.89 17.90 3.38
C HIS A 20 12.64 16.40 3.61
N ILE A 21 13.02 15.61 2.62
CA ILE A 21 12.97 14.16 2.65
C ILE A 21 14.34 13.62 3.08
N ILE A 22 14.34 12.71 4.03
CA ILE A 22 15.54 12.02 4.52
C ILE A 22 15.44 10.54 4.20
N ALA A 23 16.32 10.06 3.33
CA ALA A 23 16.52 8.65 3.06
C ALA A 23 17.65 8.10 3.93
N ARG A 24 17.37 7.09 4.75
CA ARG A 24 18.37 6.42 5.61
C ARG A 24 18.55 4.99 5.15
N LEU A 25 19.78 4.60 4.85
CA LEU A 25 20.15 3.22 4.51
C LEU A 25 20.81 2.56 5.72
N ARG A 26 20.33 1.37 6.08
CA ARG A 26 20.87 0.52 7.15
C ARG A 26 21.17 -0.86 6.59
N ALA A 27 22.35 -1.40 6.93
CA ALA A 27 22.66 -2.80 6.73
C ALA A 27 22.93 -3.46 8.06
N ASN A 28 22.08 -4.41 8.43
CA ASN A 28 22.14 -5.17 9.68
C ASN A 28 22.05 -4.33 10.98
N GLN A 29 21.53 -4.98 12.02
CA GLN A 29 21.53 -4.59 13.45
C GLN A 29 21.82 -3.10 13.77
N GLY A 30 20.95 -2.21 13.31
CA GLY A 30 20.76 -0.87 13.86
C GLY A 30 21.73 0.24 13.42
N THR A 31 22.81 -0.05 12.68
CA THR A 31 23.76 1.02 12.30
C THR A 31 23.30 1.72 11.02
N ILE A 32 23.14 3.05 11.08
CA ILE A 32 22.90 3.87 9.90
C ILE A 32 24.21 3.91 9.10
N GLU A 33 24.21 3.34 7.91
CA GLU A 33 25.38 3.35 7.04
C GLU A 33 25.46 4.69 6.30
N GLN A 34 24.33 5.16 5.77
CA GLN A 34 24.28 6.36 4.94
C GLN A 34 22.96 7.11 5.09
N GLN A 35 23.02 8.43 4.91
CA GLN A 35 21.86 9.30 4.85
C GLN A 35 21.94 10.20 3.62
N PHE A 36 20.81 10.36 2.95
CA PHE A 36 20.63 11.27 1.82
C PHE A 36 19.46 12.20 2.07
N VAL A 37 19.52 13.39 1.48
CA VAL A 37 18.47 14.41 1.56
C VAL A 37 18.02 14.76 0.15
N GLY A 38 16.73 14.94 0.00
CA GLY A 38 16.06 15.39 -1.22
C GLY A 38 14.75 16.10 -0.87
N SER A 39 13.94 16.37 -1.89
CA SER A 39 12.59 16.92 -1.71
C SER A 39 11.68 16.44 -2.82
N LEU A 40 10.38 16.48 -2.57
CA LEU A 40 9.35 16.28 -3.60
C LEU A 40 8.59 17.59 -3.80
N PRO A 41 8.33 18.01 -5.04
CA PRO A 41 7.61 19.25 -5.31
C PRO A 41 6.11 19.11 -4.95
N PRO A 42 5.37 20.23 -4.88
CA PRO A 42 3.91 20.22 -4.94
C PRO A 42 3.37 19.38 -6.10
N ALA A 43 2.35 18.56 -5.83
CA ALA A 43 1.58 17.78 -6.79
C ALA A 43 0.08 17.74 -6.42
N PRO A 44 -0.61 18.90 -6.39
CA PRO A 44 -2.04 18.98 -6.03
C PRO A 44 -2.94 18.15 -6.96
N GLU A 45 -2.51 17.94 -8.21
CA GLU A 45 -3.20 17.07 -9.16
C GLU A 45 -3.35 15.63 -8.64
N LEU A 46 -2.33 15.10 -7.95
CA LEU A 46 -2.38 13.76 -7.38
C LEU A 46 -3.44 13.65 -6.27
N GLU A 47 -3.62 14.70 -5.47
CA GLU A 47 -4.65 14.72 -4.44
C GLU A 47 -6.05 14.64 -5.05
N ASN A 48 -6.30 15.41 -6.12
CA ASN A 48 -7.55 15.37 -6.86
C ASN A 48 -7.79 13.99 -7.48
N LEU A 49 -6.78 13.40 -8.14
CA LEU A 49 -6.88 12.06 -8.72
C LEU A 49 -7.20 11.00 -7.66
N ASN A 50 -6.57 11.07 -6.48
CA ASN A 50 -6.88 10.17 -5.37
C ASN A 50 -8.32 10.35 -4.83
N HIS A 51 -8.82 11.60 -4.76
CA HIS A 51 -10.22 11.85 -4.39
C HIS A 51 -11.21 11.29 -5.43
N GLN A 52 -10.93 11.47 -6.72
CA GLN A 52 -11.74 10.89 -7.79
C GLN A 52 -11.72 9.36 -7.73
N TRP A 53 -10.54 8.78 -7.49
CA TRP A 53 -10.39 7.32 -7.39
C TRP A 53 -11.19 6.77 -6.23
N GLN A 54 -11.15 7.43 -5.06
CA GLN A 54 -11.96 7.04 -3.90
C GLN A 54 -13.46 7.11 -4.21
N SER A 55 -13.92 8.22 -4.80
CA SER A 55 -15.33 8.40 -5.17
C SER A 55 -15.81 7.31 -6.12
N LEU A 56 -15.05 7.04 -7.19
CA LEU A 56 -15.39 6.00 -8.16
C LEU A 56 -15.32 4.59 -7.54
N TYR A 57 -14.30 4.32 -6.72
CA TYR A 57 -14.15 3.05 -6.03
C TYR A 57 -15.37 2.78 -5.13
N TYR A 58 -15.80 3.75 -4.32
CA TYR A 58 -16.98 3.61 -3.49
C TYR A 58 -18.26 3.44 -4.32
N ALA A 59 -18.42 4.20 -5.41
CA ALA A 59 -19.58 4.07 -6.30
C ALA A 59 -19.65 2.67 -6.94
N LEU A 60 -18.52 2.13 -7.38
CA LEU A 60 -18.42 0.77 -7.93
C LEU A 60 -18.66 -0.28 -6.85
N HIS A 61 -18.02 -0.18 -5.68
CA HIS A 61 -18.21 -1.12 -4.58
C HIS A 61 -19.68 -1.20 -4.16
N GLN A 62 -20.39 -0.07 -4.09
CA GLN A 62 -21.82 -0.05 -3.80
C GLN A 62 -22.68 -0.80 -4.82
N ARG A 63 -22.24 -0.96 -6.07
CA ARG A 63 -22.93 -1.79 -7.08
C ARG A 63 -22.68 -3.28 -6.83
N PHE A 64 -21.50 -3.63 -6.34
CA PHE A 64 -21.11 -5.02 -6.12
C PHE A 64 -21.55 -5.58 -4.77
N ASP A 65 -21.79 -4.74 -3.76
CA ASP A 65 -22.26 -5.14 -2.44
C ASP A 65 -23.63 -5.85 -2.51
N VAL A 66 -23.58 -7.17 -2.35
CA VAL A 66 -24.72 -8.09 -2.40
C VAL A 66 -25.76 -7.77 -1.32
N ALA A 67 -25.33 -7.32 -0.14
CA ALA A 67 -26.23 -6.93 0.94
C ALA A 67 -27.03 -5.67 0.57
N LYS A 68 -26.41 -4.72 -0.14
CA LYS A 68 -27.08 -3.51 -0.63
C LYS A 68 -27.85 -3.70 -1.94
N ARG A 69 -27.54 -4.71 -2.77
CA ARG A 69 -28.40 -5.06 -3.93
C ARG A 69 -29.83 -5.39 -3.49
N ARG A 70 -30.03 -5.99 -2.31
CA ARG A 70 -31.37 -6.25 -1.74
C ARG A 70 -32.08 -4.98 -1.23
N LEU A 71 -31.33 -3.97 -0.80
CA LEU A 71 -31.88 -2.70 -0.27
C LEU A 71 -32.14 -1.65 -1.35
N ARG A 72 -31.61 -1.81 -2.57
CA ARG A 72 -31.87 -0.95 -3.74
C ARG A 72 -33.29 -1.08 -4.33
N LEU A 73 -34.26 -1.62 -3.59
CA LEU A 73 -35.68 -1.35 -3.88
C LEU A 73 -36.11 0.03 -3.36
N PHE A 74 -35.28 0.70 -2.55
CA PHE A 74 -35.58 2.03 -2.04
C PHE A 74 -34.43 3.01 -2.33
N GLU A 75 -34.84 4.15 -2.87
CA GLU A 75 -34.09 5.24 -3.47
C GLU A 75 -32.92 5.76 -2.63
N VAL A 76 -31.84 6.17 -3.31
CA VAL A 76 -31.04 7.30 -2.86
C VAL A 76 -30.68 8.14 -4.09
N GLU A 77 -31.28 9.32 -4.17
CA GLU A 77 -30.76 10.44 -4.96
C GLU A 77 -29.44 10.90 -4.33
N THR A 78 -28.32 10.55 -4.97
CA THR A 78 -27.10 11.36 -4.86
C THR A 78 -26.86 11.96 -6.23
N GLN A 79 -27.09 13.26 -6.34
CA GLN A 79 -26.64 14.06 -7.48
C GLN A 79 -25.14 13.83 -7.69
N GLU A 80 -24.77 13.71 -8.98
CA GLU A 80 -23.40 13.79 -9.53
C GLU A 80 -22.53 12.51 -9.51
N MET A 81 -22.90 11.53 -10.33
CA MET A 81 -22.01 10.90 -11.35
C MET A 81 -22.83 9.84 -12.10
N THR A 82 -23.52 10.27 -13.15
CA THR A 82 -24.46 9.43 -13.92
C THR A 82 -23.79 8.41 -14.84
N ASN A 83 -22.46 8.49 -15.08
CA ASN A 83 -21.75 7.62 -16.04
C ASN A 83 -20.44 7.03 -15.46
N VAL A 84 -20.50 6.35 -14.32
CA VAL A 84 -19.34 5.57 -13.83
C VAL A 84 -19.25 4.25 -14.60
N SER A 85 -18.26 4.12 -15.48
CA SER A 85 -17.91 2.87 -16.18
C SER A 85 -16.64 2.25 -15.59
N VAL A 86 -16.48 0.92 -15.73
CA VAL A 86 -15.24 0.22 -15.32
C VAL A 86 -14.04 0.69 -16.14
N VAL A 87 -14.26 1.07 -17.41
CA VAL A 87 -13.21 1.59 -18.31
C VAL A 87 -12.64 2.90 -17.75
N THR A 88 -13.52 3.82 -17.32
CA THR A 88 -13.12 5.09 -16.71
C THR A 88 -12.31 4.91 -15.42
N PHE A 89 -12.57 3.84 -14.66
CA PHE A 89 -11.79 3.54 -13.46
C PHE A 89 -10.39 3.00 -13.77
N GLN A 90 -10.26 2.16 -14.80
CA GLN A 90 -8.95 1.66 -15.25
C GLN A 90 -8.07 2.80 -15.79
N GLU A 91 -8.66 3.70 -16.60
CA GLU A 91 -7.99 4.90 -17.11
C GLU A 91 -7.48 5.77 -15.95
N LEU A 92 -8.30 5.98 -14.91
CA LEU A 92 -7.90 6.74 -13.73
C LEU A 92 -6.76 6.06 -12.95
N CYS A 93 -6.78 4.74 -12.80
CA CYS A 93 -5.67 4.01 -12.17
C CYS A 93 -4.36 4.20 -12.93
N GLN A 94 -4.40 4.12 -14.26
CA GLN A 94 -3.23 4.35 -15.12
C GLN A 94 -2.74 5.79 -15.02
N GLU A 95 -3.64 6.77 -14.98
CA GLU A 95 -3.29 8.17 -14.80
C GLU A 95 -2.60 8.42 -13.45
N ILE A 96 -3.12 7.83 -12.36
CA ILE A 96 -2.49 7.89 -11.04
C ILE A 96 -1.08 7.31 -11.08
N GLU A 97 -0.91 6.13 -11.69
CA GLU A 97 0.40 5.47 -11.81
C GLU A 97 1.42 6.35 -12.55
N ILE A 98 1.04 6.89 -13.71
CA ILE A 98 1.90 7.76 -14.52
C ILE A 98 2.28 9.03 -13.75
N LYS A 99 1.28 9.71 -13.18
CA LYS A 99 1.50 10.98 -12.46
C LYS A 99 2.29 10.79 -11.18
N PHE A 100 2.07 9.67 -10.48
CA PHE A 100 2.78 9.33 -9.26
C PHE A 100 4.26 9.07 -9.54
N ASN A 101 4.58 8.28 -10.56
CA ASN A 101 5.97 8.05 -10.94
C ASN A 101 6.64 9.32 -11.49
N LEU A 102 5.94 10.13 -12.29
CA LEU A 102 6.47 11.44 -12.73
C LEU A 102 6.84 12.34 -11.55
N TRP A 103 6.05 12.31 -10.48
CA TRP A 103 6.32 13.06 -9.26
C TRP A 103 7.56 12.52 -8.51
N LEU A 104 7.69 11.20 -8.38
CA LEU A 104 8.87 10.55 -7.79
C LEU A 104 10.13 10.75 -8.66
N ASP A 105 9.99 10.87 -9.98
CA ASP A 105 11.09 11.14 -10.92
C ASP A 105 11.50 12.63 -10.98
N SER A 106 10.90 13.47 -10.13
CA SER A 106 11.27 14.88 -10.04
C SER A 106 12.75 15.08 -9.77
N SER A 107 13.33 16.13 -10.35
CA SER A 107 14.76 16.43 -10.25
C SER A 107 15.23 16.57 -8.79
N SER A 108 14.36 17.05 -7.90
CA SER A 108 14.66 17.22 -6.48
C SER A 108 14.68 15.90 -5.68
N PHE A 109 14.02 14.85 -6.16
CA PHE A 109 14.04 13.51 -5.55
C PHE A 109 15.04 12.56 -6.22
N SER A 110 15.36 12.80 -7.50
CA SER A 110 16.30 11.98 -8.31
C SER A 110 17.64 11.66 -7.64
N LYS A 111 18.13 12.55 -6.76
CA LYS A 111 19.35 12.33 -5.98
C LYS A 111 19.22 11.14 -5.03
N ILE A 112 18.09 11.00 -4.35
CA ILE A 112 17.81 9.87 -3.46
C ILE A 112 17.75 8.59 -4.29
N ASP A 113 16.92 8.58 -5.33
CA ASP A 113 16.75 7.43 -6.23
C ASP A 113 18.09 6.93 -6.77
N ARG A 114 18.89 7.80 -7.40
CA ARG A 114 20.22 7.44 -7.92
C ARG A 114 21.15 6.89 -6.84
N LYS A 115 21.11 7.43 -5.62
CA LYS A 115 21.95 6.96 -4.51
C LYS A 115 21.52 5.60 -4.02
N LEU A 116 20.22 5.34 -3.91
CA LEU A 116 19.69 4.00 -3.61
C LEU A 116 20.14 3.01 -4.69
N ARG A 117 19.96 3.36 -5.97
CA ARG A 117 20.37 2.50 -7.10
C ARG A 117 21.86 2.19 -7.16
N THR A 118 22.70 3.11 -6.70
CA THR A 118 24.17 2.91 -6.64
C THR A 118 24.60 2.03 -5.46
N LYS A 119 23.76 1.93 -4.42
CA LYS A 119 24.15 1.34 -3.12
C LYS A 119 23.48 0.01 -2.82
N LEU A 120 22.35 -0.26 -3.47
CA LEU A 120 21.58 -1.48 -3.32
C LEU A 120 21.85 -2.41 -4.49
N ASP A 121 21.96 -3.70 -4.20
CA ASP A 121 22.03 -4.76 -5.20
C ASP A 121 20.60 -5.12 -5.65
N PRO A 122 20.29 -5.11 -6.96
CA PRO A 122 19.01 -5.55 -7.50
C PRO A 122 18.53 -6.94 -7.03
N ASN A 123 19.47 -7.83 -6.68
CA ASN A 123 19.19 -9.22 -6.30
C ASN A 123 19.15 -9.46 -4.79
N GLU A 124 19.26 -8.42 -3.96
CA GLU A 124 19.17 -8.56 -2.51
C GLU A 124 17.75 -8.27 -2.00
N GLU A 125 17.39 -8.89 -0.87
CA GLU A 125 16.15 -8.58 -0.17
C GLU A 125 16.24 -7.17 0.44
N ILE A 126 15.30 -6.29 0.09
CA ILE A 126 15.29 -4.89 0.54
C ILE A 126 13.94 -4.58 1.16
N GLN A 127 13.95 -4.00 2.35
CA GLN A 127 12.75 -3.44 2.96
C GLN A 127 12.81 -1.92 2.82
N ILE A 128 11.81 -1.33 2.19
CA ILE A 128 11.66 0.11 2.03
C ILE A 128 10.49 0.56 2.89
N ILE A 129 10.74 1.43 3.88
CA ILE A 129 9.72 2.01 4.73
C ILE A 129 9.49 3.46 4.33
N ILE A 130 8.27 3.76 3.91
CA ILE A 130 7.79 5.12 3.67
C ILE A 130 7.22 5.67 4.97
N GLU A 131 7.90 6.65 5.53
CA GLU A 131 7.54 7.29 6.80
C GLU A 131 6.96 8.68 6.52
N THR A 132 5.65 8.83 6.75
CA THR A 132 4.92 10.08 6.51
C THR A 132 3.74 10.24 7.46
N SER A 133 3.48 11.47 7.89
CA SER A 133 2.25 11.84 8.61
C SER A 133 1.05 12.07 7.68
N ASP A 134 1.29 12.17 6.37
CA ASP A 134 0.24 12.38 5.38
C ASP A 134 -0.49 11.07 5.08
N ARG A 135 -1.74 10.97 5.57
CA ARG A 135 -2.60 9.79 5.38
C ARG A 135 -3.05 9.61 3.93
N THR A 136 -3.05 10.67 3.14
CA THR A 136 -3.39 10.60 1.71
C THR A 136 -2.31 9.77 1.01
N LEU A 137 -1.03 10.02 1.32
CA LEU A 137 0.09 9.28 0.76
C LEU A 137 0.12 7.80 1.14
N HIS A 138 -0.44 7.40 2.28
CA HIS A 138 -0.58 5.97 2.62
C HIS A 138 -1.47 5.20 1.62
N ARG A 139 -2.32 5.89 0.87
CA ARG A 139 -3.24 5.30 -0.11
C ARG A 139 -2.65 5.23 -1.52
N PHE A 140 -1.50 5.87 -1.77
CA PHE A 140 -0.87 5.85 -3.08
C PHE A 140 -0.27 4.48 -3.40
N PRO A 141 -0.19 4.12 -4.69
CA PRO A 141 0.30 2.82 -5.13
C PRO A 141 1.83 2.78 -5.09
N TRP A 142 2.42 2.81 -3.89
CA TRP A 142 3.87 2.75 -3.72
C TRP A 142 4.49 1.50 -4.35
N HIS A 143 3.75 0.40 -4.38
CA HIS A 143 4.13 -0.85 -5.05
C HIS A 143 4.29 -0.72 -6.58
N LEU A 144 3.82 0.37 -7.19
CA LEU A 144 4.01 0.72 -8.60
C LEU A 144 5.13 1.76 -8.80
N TRP A 145 5.91 2.06 -7.77
CA TRP A 145 7.08 2.90 -7.94
C TRP A 145 8.09 2.23 -8.88
N HIS A 146 8.48 2.90 -9.97
CA HIS A 146 9.42 2.40 -10.98
C HIS A 146 10.77 1.89 -10.40
N PHE A 147 11.14 2.29 -9.18
CA PHE A 147 12.27 1.69 -8.47
C PHE A 147 12.14 0.17 -8.35
N LEU A 148 10.94 -0.36 -8.09
CA LEU A 148 10.70 -1.78 -7.86
C LEU A 148 10.81 -2.63 -9.13
N GLU A 149 10.79 -2.03 -10.32
CA GLU A 149 10.99 -2.76 -11.59
C GLU A 149 12.38 -3.42 -11.66
N ASP A 150 13.39 -2.73 -11.16
CA ASP A 150 14.75 -3.26 -11.13
C ASP A 150 15.05 -4.05 -9.84
N TYR A 151 14.29 -3.79 -8.76
CA TYR A 151 14.51 -4.35 -7.43
C TYR A 151 13.37 -5.28 -7.02
N GLN A 152 13.24 -6.42 -7.72
CA GLN A 152 12.11 -7.34 -7.60
C GLN A 152 11.99 -8.03 -6.23
N GLN A 153 13.05 -8.05 -5.42
CA GLN A 153 13.04 -8.55 -4.05
C GLN A 153 12.83 -7.44 -3.00
N ALA A 154 12.52 -6.22 -3.44
CA ALA A 154 12.20 -5.13 -2.55
C ALA A 154 10.72 -5.15 -2.14
N GLU A 155 10.46 -4.94 -0.85
CA GLU A 155 9.12 -4.75 -0.30
C GLU A 155 8.93 -3.32 0.19
N ILE A 156 7.67 -2.84 0.14
CA ILE A 156 7.31 -1.54 0.71
C ILE A 156 6.44 -1.72 1.94
N GLY A 157 6.86 -1.07 3.03
CA GLY A 157 6.08 -0.84 4.22
C GLY A 157 5.75 0.64 4.40
N LEU A 158 4.65 0.91 5.10
CA LEU A 158 4.24 2.25 5.48
C LEU A 158 4.40 2.42 6.99
N SER A 159 4.88 3.58 7.43
CA SER A 159 5.00 3.92 8.85
C SER A 159 4.53 5.34 9.13
N ASN A 160 4.00 5.55 10.33
CA ASN A 160 3.88 6.87 10.90
C ASN A 160 5.26 7.36 11.38
N PRO A 161 5.52 8.68 11.44
CA PRO A 161 6.77 9.21 11.97
C PRO A 161 6.97 8.94 13.46
N GLU A 162 5.87 8.83 14.20
CA GLU A 162 5.88 8.51 15.63
C GLU A 162 5.63 7.01 15.81
N TYR A 163 6.68 6.29 16.23
CA TYR A 163 6.60 4.88 16.59
C TYR A 163 7.57 4.55 17.72
N SER A 164 7.26 3.49 18.45
CA SER A 164 8.16 2.90 19.45
C SER A 164 8.36 1.42 19.12
N PRO A 165 9.56 0.86 19.33
CA PRO A 165 9.74 -0.58 19.22
C PRO A 165 8.83 -1.28 20.21
N ILE A 166 8.01 -2.20 19.71
CA ILE A 166 7.20 -3.06 20.56
C ILE A 166 8.02 -4.33 20.78
N ASN A 167 8.49 -4.54 22.00
CA ASN A 167 9.06 -5.83 22.41
C ASN A 167 7.90 -6.81 22.61
N LEU A 168 7.48 -7.45 21.52
CA LEU A 168 6.56 -8.57 21.59
C LEU A 168 7.34 -9.80 22.07
N GLU A 169 7.11 -10.21 23.31
CA GLU A 169 7.53 -11.53 23.78
C GLU A 169 6.78 -12.59 22.98
N LYS A 170 7.39 -13.06 21.89
CA LYS A 170 6.87 -14.20 21.13
C LYS A 170 6.99 -15.44 22.00
N LYS A 171 5.89 -15.86 22.62
CA LYS A 171 5.82 -17.16 23.28
C LYS A 171 6.09 -18.24 22.22
N PRO A 172 7.11 -19.10 22.41
CA PRO A 172 7.38 -20.17 21.46
C PRO A 172 6.14 -21.07 21.37
N ARG A 173 5.64 -21.27 20.15
CA ARG A 173 4.54 -22.18 19.86
C ARG A 173 5.06 -23.33 19.03
N ASN A 174 4.60 -24.53 19.36
CA ASN A 174 4.97 -25.75 18.64
C ASN A 174 4.22 -25.90 17.31
N LYS A 175 3.11 -25.15 17.13
CA LYS A 175 2.26 -25.17 15.93
C LYS A 175 2.00 -23.76 15.42
N LEU A 176 1.90 -23.64 14.10
CA LEU A 176 1.49 -22.39 13.43
C LEU A 176 0.02 -22.12 13.72
N ARG A 177 -0.39 -20.88 14.00
CA ARG A 177 -1.82 -20.52 14.06
C ARG A 177 -2.23 -19.84 12.75
N ILE A 178 -3.27 -20.35 12.12
CA ILE A 178 -3.84 -19.82 10.88
C ILE A 178 -5.26 -19.34 11.18
N LEU A 179 -5.54 -18.07 10.92
CA LEU A 179 -6.90 -17.53 10.92
C LEU A 179 -7.37 -17.47 9.47
N THR A 180 -8.42 -18.22 9.14
CA THR A 180 -9.02 -18.23 7.81
C THR A 180 -10.38 -17.56 7.87
N VAL A 181 -10.51 -16.41 7.22
CA VAL A 181 -11.77 -15.68 7.09
C VAL A 181 -12.39 -16.01 5.73
N LEU A 182 -13.51 -16.75 5.75
CA LEU A 182 -14.28 -17.10 4.56
C LEU A 182 -15.43 -16.09 4.43
N GLY A 183 -15.41 -15.30 3.36
CA GLY A 183 -16.45 -14.33 3.06
C GLY A 183 -17.75 -14.96 2.56
N HIS A 184 -18.65 -14.12 2.06
CA HIS A 184 -19.95 -14.52 1.52
C HIS A 184 -19.80 -15.58 0.42
N SER A 185 -20.56 -16.67 0.56
CA SER A 185 -20.45 -17.86 -0.29
C SER A 185 -21.19 -17.78 -1.64
N GLU A 186 -21.87 -16.68 -1.95
CA GLU A 186 -22.67 -16.56 -3.19
C GLU A 186 -21.78 -16.51 -4.44
N GLY A 187 -21.97 -17.50 -5.32
CA GLY A 187 -21.23 -17.62 -6.58
C GLY A 187 -19.83 -18.23 -6.45
N ILE A 188 -19.41 -18.65 -5.25
CA ILE A 188 -18.10 -19.29 -5.01
C ILE A 188 -18.23 -20.53 -4.12
N ASN A 189 -17.31 -21.48 -4.24
CA ASN A 189 -17.31 -22.71 -3.43
C ASN A 189 -16.32 -22.63 -2.26
N ILE A 190 -16.73 -22.01 -1.16
CA ILE A 190 -15.91 -21.89 0.06
C ILE A 190 -15.56 -23.23 0.71
N LYS A 191 -16.26 -24.33 0.38
CA LYS A 191 -15.97 -25.66 0.94
C LYS A 191 -14.70 -26.28 0.36
N ALA A 192 -14.41 -26.00 -0.91
CA ALA A 192 -13.17 -26.44 -1.54
C ALA A 192 -11.97 -25.78 -0.85
N ASP A 193 -12.02 -24.46 -0.66
CA ASP A 193 -10.98 -23.70 0.02
C ASP A 193 -10.79 -24.18 1.47
N LYS A 194 -11.90 -24.39 2.20
CA LYS A 194 -11.86 -24.93 3.56
C LYS A 194 -11.15 -26.29 3.61
N THR A 195 -11.50 -27.20 2.70
CA THR A 195 -10.90 -28.55 2.65
C THR A 195 -9.41 -28.48 2.36
N LEU A 196 -9.00 -27.60 1.43
CA LEU A 196 -7.59 -27.39 1.10
C LEU A 196 -6.80 -26.86 2.30
N ILE A 197 -7.36 -25.88 3.02
CA ILE A 197 -6.70 -25.27 4.18
C ILE A 197 -6.61 -26.26 5.34
N GLU A 198 -7.63 -27.10 5.55
CA GLU A 198 -7.63 -28.16 6.57
C GLU A 198 -6.53 -29.22 6.35
N GLN A 199 -6.00 -29.37 5.13
CA GLN A 199 -4.89 -30.29 4.83
C GLN A 199 -3.52 -29.77 5.30
N ILE A 200 -3.45 -28.52 5.79
CA ILE A 200 -2.19 -27.95 6.30
C ILE A 200 -1.82 -28.63 7.63
N ASN A 201 -0.81 -29.49 7.56
CA ASN A 201 -0.27 -30.19 8.72
C ASN A 201 0.48 -29.22 9.66
N ASN A 202 0.54 -29.56 10.94
CA ASN A 202 1.26 -28.81 11.98
C ASN A 202 0.77 -27.36 12.19
N ALA A 203 -0.50 -27.10 11.89
CA ALA A 203 -1.16 -25.83 12.17
C ALA A 203 -2.41 -26.00 13.04
N GLU A 204 -2.71 -24.98 13.83
CA GLU A 204 -3.99 -24.73 14.50
C GLU A 204 -4.77 -23.75 13.63
N ILE A 205 -5.85 -24.22 13.01
CA ILE A 205 -6.63 -23.43 12.04
C ILE A 205 -7.95 -23.01 12.67
N GLU A 206 -8.22 -21.70 12.65
CA GLU A 206 -9.45 -21.08 13.10
C GLU A 206 -10.20 -20.53 11.88
N PHE A 207 -11.41 -21.04 11.62
CA PHE A 207 -12.24 -20.58 10.52
C PHE A 207 -13.30 -19.60 11.03
N LEU A 208 -13.33 -18.40 10.44
CA LEU A 208 -14.43 -17.45 10.59
C LEU A 208 -15.21 -17.41 9.28
N VAL A 209 -16.46 -17.89 9.30
CA VAL A 209 -17.33 -17.93 8.13
C VAL A 209 -18.34 -16.79 8.23
N GLU A 210 -18.34 -15.91 7.24
CA GLU A 210 -19.19 -14.71 7.17
C GLU A 210 -19.23 -13.94 8.51
N PRO A 211 -18.07 -13.61 9.13
CA PRO A 211 -18.05 -12.87 10.39
C PRO A 211 -18.67 -11.48 10.20
N LYS A 212 -19.43 -11.04 11.22
CA LYS A 212 -20.14 -9.75 11.25
C LYS A 212 -19.25 -8.61 11.72
#